data_AF-A0AAW2LAC9-F1
#
_entry.id   AF-A0AAW2LAC9-F1
#
_cell.length_a   1.000
_cell.length_b   1.000
_cell.length_c   1.000
_cell.angle_alpha   90.00
_cell.angle_beta   90.00
_cell.angle_gamma   90.00
#
_symmetry.space_group_name_H-M   'P 1'
#
loop_
_entity.id
_entity.type
_entity.pdbx_description
1 polymer ?
#
loop_
_entity_poly.entity_id
_entity_poly.type
_entity_poly.pdbx_seq_one_letter_code
_entity_poly.pdbx_strand_id
1 'polypeptide(L)'
;MDEKRSLAVTEAFVRLHKEGLIYRDLRLVNWDCVLRTAISDIEVEHIEIKERTPLRVPGYEKPVEFGVLTSFAYPLEGGLGEIVVATTRVETMLGDTAIAIHPNDQDTAMFTGNLLFILSMEGNFL
;
A
#
# COMPACT_ATOMS: atom_id res chain seq x y z
N MET A 1 -23.86 23.08 9.85
CA MET A 1 -24.16 23.42 8.44
C MET A 1 -25.48 24.16 8.41
N ASP A 2 -25.59 25.22 7.59
CA ASP A 2 -26.86 25.93 7.35
C ASP A 2 -27.60 25.36 6.14
N GLU A 3 -28.91 25.57 6.10
CA GLU A 3 -29.82 24.99 5.10
C GLU A 3 -29.48 25.44 3.67
N LYS A 4 -29.19 26.73 3.49
CA LYS A 4 -28.91 27.32 2.18
C LYS A 4 -27.65 26.72 1.55
N ARG A 5 -26.57 26.60 2.32
CA ARG A 5 -25.31 26.00 1.82
C ARG A 5 -25.46 24.49 1.58
N SER A 6 -26.21 23.80 2.43
CA SER A 6 -26.47 22.36 2.28
C SER A 6 -27.19 22.07 0.95
N LEU A 7 -28.22 22.88 0.61
CA LEU A 7 -28.93 22.76 -0.66
C LEU A 7 -27.99 22.92 -1.88
N ALA A 8 -27.10 23.91 -1.83
CA ALA A 8 -26.16 24.18 -2.91
C ALA A 8 -25.19 23.01 -3.15
N VAL A 9 -24.69 22.38 -2.08
CA VAL A 9 -23.81 21.21 -2.17
C VAL A 9 -24.56 20.01 -2.75
N THR A 10 -25.80 19.77 -2.31
CA THR A 10 -26.62 18.67 -2.83
C THR A 10 -26.93 18.85 -4.32
N GLU A 11 -27.29 20.07 -4.76
CA GLU A 11 -27.52 20.37 -6.19
C GLU A 11 -26.28 20.08 -7.01
N ALA A 12 -25.13 20.61 -6.61
CA ALA A 12 -23.87 20.43 -7.32
C ALA A 12 -23.48 18.95 -7.43
N PHE A 13 -23.60 18.20 -6.33
CA PHE A 13 -23.31 16.77 -6.32
C PHE A 13 -24.22 16.00 -7.30
N VAL A 14 -25.53 16.25 -7.26
CA VAL A 14 -26.50 15.58 -8.14
C VAL A 14 -26.25 15.93 -9.62
N ARG A 15 -25.94 17.19 -9.91
CA ARG A 15 -25.64 17.64 -11.28
C ARG A 15 -24.37 16.97 -11.82
N LEU A 16 -23.28 17.00 -11.06
CA LEU A 16 -22.02 16.36 -11.46
C LEU A 16 -22.15 14.84 -11.59
N HIS A 17 -22.97 14.19 -10.75
CA HIS A 17 -23.29 12.77 -10.90
C HIS A 17 -24.09 12.48 -12.18
N LYS A 18 -25.10 13.30 -12.50
CA LYS A 18 -25.89 13.17 -13.75
C LYS A 18 -25.04 13.40 -15.01
N GLU A 19 -24.02 14.25 -14.93
CA GLU A 19 -23.04 14.49 -15.99
C GLU A 19 -21.97 13.38 -16.10
N GLY A 20 -21.97 12.40 -15.18
CA GLY A 20 -21.01 11.29 -15.17
C GLY A 20 -19.63 11.65 -14.60
N LEU A 21 -19.49 12.82 -13.99
CA LEU A 21 -18.23 13.30 -13.40
C LEU A 21 -18.01 12.77 -11.97
N ILE A 22 -19.10 12.42 -11.27
CA ILE A 22 -19.05 11.74 -9.97
C ILE A 22 -19.60 10.34 -10.14
N TYR A 23 -18.90 9.36 -9.59
CA TYR A 23 -19.30 7.96 -9.57
C TYR A 23 -18.83 7.27 -8.28
N ARG A 24 -19.31 6.05 -8.06
CA ARG A 24 -18.90 5.20 -6.95
C ARG A 24 -18.20 3.96 -7.49
N ASP A 25 -17.03 3.67 -6.96
CA ASP A 25 -16.19 2.55 -7.37
C ASP A 25 -15.29 2.13 -6.20
N LEU A 26 -14.67 0.96 -6.30
CA LEU A 26 -13.66 0.49 -5.35
C LEU A 26 -12.27 0.88 -5.86
N ARG A 27 -11.57 1.72 -5.10
CA ARG A 27 -10.23 2.22 -5.44
C ARG A 27 -9.35 2.25 -4.21
N LEU A 28 -8.05 2.30 -4.42
CA LEU A 28 -7.09 2.58 -3.36
C LEU A 28 -7.35 4.01 -2.85
N VAL A 29 -7.47 4.17 -1.54
CA VAL A 29 -7.69 5.46 -0.88
C VAL A 29 -6.66 5.64 0.23
N ASN A 30 -6.29 6.88 0.51
CA ASN A 30 -5.55 7.20 1.73
C ASN A 30 -6.50 7.08 2.91
N TRP A 31 -6.16 6.24 3.89
CA TRP A 31 -6.97 5.99 5.07
C TRP A 31 -6.25 6.48 6.33
N ASP A 32 -6.91 7.34 7.11
CA ASP A 32 -6.41 7.76 8.41
C ASP A 32 -6.91 6.80 9.51
N CYS A 33 -5.98 6.09 10.14
CA CYS A 33 -6.30 5.10 11.19
C CYS A 33 -6.84 5.72 12.49
N VAL A 34 -6.54 6.99 12.78
CA VAL A 34 -6.98 7.69 13.99
C VAL A 34 -8.37 8.28 13.80
N LEU A 35 -8.56 9.01 12.70
CA LEU A 35 -9.86 9.62 12.37
C LEU A 35 -10.87 8.58 11.85
N ARG A 36 -10.38 7.43 11.36
CA ARG A 36 -11.17 6.34 10.76
C ARG A 36 -11.99 6.83 9.57
N THR A 37 -11.34 7.56 8.67
CA THR A 37 -11.92 8.09 7.44
C THR A 37 -10.93 8.03 6.29
N ALA A 38 -11.46 7.99 5.07
CA ALA A 38 -10.67 8.28 3.89
C ALA A 38 -10.35 9.79 3.84
N ILE A 39 -9.17 10.13 3.35
CA ILE A 39 -8.68 11.50 3.15
C ILE A 39 -8.23 11.68 1.70
N SER A 40 -8.33 12.91 1.20
CA SER A 40 -7.89 13.27 -0.15
C SER A 40 -6.37 13.42 -0.22
N ASP A 41 -5.78 13.27 -1.41
CA ASP A 41 -4.33 13.41 -1.61
C ASP A 41 -3.79 14.77 -1.15
N ILE A 42 -4.59 15.84 -1.27
CA ILE A 42 -4.20 17.19 -0.85
C ILE A 42 -4.18 17.36 0.68
N GLU A 43 -4.84 16.47 1.43
CA GLU A 43 -4.80 16.43 2.89
C GLU A 43 -3.62 15.60 3.42
N VAL A 44 -2.87 14.92 2.54
CA VAL A 44 -1.71 14.10 2.90
C VAL A 44 -0.43 14.93 2.88
N GLU A 45 0.19 15.09 4.06
CA GLU A 45 1.54 15.63 4.19
C GLU A 45 2.59 14.53 4.00
N HIS A 46 3.60 14.79 3.15
CA HIS A 46 4.68 13.85 2.87
C HIS A 46 5.95 14.28 3.59
N ILE A 47 6.44 13.43 4.48
CA ILE A 47 7.67 13.65 5.26
C ILE A 47 8.75 12.70 4.74
N GLU A 48 9.88 13.24 4.29
CA GLU A 48 11.01 12.45 3.82
C GLU A 48 11.88 11.99 5.01
N ILE A 49 12.15 10.69 5.09
CA ILE A 49 12.94 10.07 6.16
C ILE A 49 14.12 9.35 5.50
N LYS A 50 15.34 9.85 5.73
CA LYS A 50 16.56 9.37 5.05
C LYS A 50 17.29 8.24 5.79
N GLU A 51 17.10 8.16 7.10
CA GLU A 51 17.79 7.20 7.95
C GLU A 51 16.81 6.56 8.93
N ARG A 52 17.24 5.46 9.56
CA ARG A 52 16.45 4.73 10.55
C ARG A 52 16.06 5.67 11.69
N THR A 53 14.78 6.01 11.77
CA THR A 53 14.26 7.03 12.67
C THR A 53 13.04 6.51 13.43
N PRO A 54 13.06 6.47 14.78
CA PRO A 54 11.88 6.18 15.57
C PRO A 54 10.94 7.40 15.60
N LEU A 55 9.72 7.24 15.09
CA LEU A 55 8.69 8.29 15.08
C LEU A 55 7.50 7.91 15.96
N ARG A 56 6.92 8.91 16.62
CA ARG A 56 5.65 8.73 17.32
C ARG A 56 4.50 8.82 16.33
N VAL A 57 3.75 7.74 16.20
CA VAL A 57 2.54 7.69 15.38
C VAL A 57 1.33 7.84 16.30
N PRO A 58 0.40 8.76 16.02
CA PRO A 58 -0.84 8.87 16.77
C PRO A 58 -1.57 7.52 16.86
N GLY A 59 -1.98 7.13 18.07
CA GLY A 59 -2.62 5.84 18.35
C GLY A 59 -1.68 4.69 18.73
N TYR A 60 -0.36 4.85 18.60
CA TYR A 60 0.62 3.85 19.04
C TYR A 60 1.24 4.25 20.39
N GLU A 61 1.34 3.29 21.32
CA GLU A 61 1.95 3.53 22.64
C GLU A 61 3.47 3.71 22.55
N LYS A 62 4.11 3.00 21.62
CA LYS A 62 5.55 2.99 21.42
C LYS A 62 5.90 3.68 20.10
N PRO A 63 7.07 4.35 20.02
CA PRO A 63 7.58 4.83 18.74
C PRO A 63 7.69 3.68 17.73
N VAL A 64 7.33 3.96 16.48
CA VAL A 64 7.44 3.05 15.36
C VAL A 64 8.69 3.42 14.57
N GLU A 65 9.47 2.43 14.15
CA GLU A 65 10.67 2.66 13.35
C GLU A 65 10.32 2.88 11.88
N PHE A 66 10.83 3.96 11.29
CA PHE A 66 10.74 4.27 9.87
C PHE A 66 12.15 4.38 9.26
N GLY A 67 12.24 4.33 7.92
CA GLY A 67 13.53 4.43 7.22
C GLY A 67 14.40 3.17 7.33
N VAL A 68 13.79 2.01 7.63
CA VAL A 68 14.46 0.70 7.63
C VAL A 68 14.14 0.00 6.31
N LEU A 69 15.18 -0.46 5.62
CA LEU A 69 15.04 -1.31 4.43
C LEU A 69 15.38 -2.74 4.82
N THR A 70 14.41 -3.64 4.73
CA THR A 70 14.56 -5.06 5.09
C THR A 70 14.63 -5.90 3.82
N SER A 71 15.66 -6.74 3.74
CA SER A 71 15.82 -7.71 2.65
C SER A 71 15.42 -9.10 3.09
N PHE A 72 14.67 -9.81 2.26
CA PHE A 72 14.31 -11.21 2.46
C PHE A 72 14.14 -11.91 1.12
N ALA A 73 14.12 -13.24 1.10
CA ALA A 73 14.09 -14.03 -0.13
C ALA A 73 12.79 -14.83 -0.26
N TYR A 74 12.20 -14.81 -1.46
CA TYR A 74 11.12 -15.71 -1.84
C TYR A 74 11.69 -16.91 -2.59
N PRO A 75 11.40 -18.16 -2.16
CA PRO A 75 11.84 -19.34 -2.88
C PRO A 75 11.01 -19.52 -4.17
N LEU A 76 11.70 -19.88 -5.25
CA LEU A 76 11.11 -20.18 -6.54
C LEU A 76 10.63 -21.63 -6.60
N GLU A 77 9.54 -21.87 -7.33
CA GLU A 77 9.10 -23.23 -7.64
C GLU A 77 10.15 -24.01 -8.44
N GLY A 78 10.11 -25.35 -8.33
CA GLY A 78 10.97 -26.23 -9.11
C GLY A 78 12.44 -26.24 -8.71
N GLY A 79 12.80 -25.66 -7.55
CA GLY A 79 14.20 -25.61 -7.09
C GLY A 79 15.06 -24.63 -7.89
N LEU A 80 14.45 -23.64 -8.53
CA LEU A 80 15.12 -22.63 -9.37
C LEU A 80 15.87 -21.57 -8.55
N GLY A 81 15.98 -21.74 -7.24
CA GLY A 81 16.65 -20.84 -6.31
C GLY A 81 15.67 -19.95 -5.55
N GLU A 82 16.11 -18.72 -5.27
CA GLU A 82 15.35 -17.72 -4.53
C GLU A 82 15.55 -16.34 -5.15
N ILE A 83 14.59 -15.45 -4.93
CA ILE A 83 14.66 -14.05 -5.34
C ILE A 83 14.64 -13.14 -4.12
N VAL A 84 15.68 -12.31 -3.98
CA VAL A 84 15.80 -11.38 -2.86
C VAL A 84 15.04 -10.10 -3.19
N VAL A 85 14.14 -9.70 -2.30
CA VAL A 85 13.39 -8.45 -2.36
C VAL A 85 13.76 -7.57 -1.17
N ALA A 86 13.68 -6.25 -1.36
CA ALA A 86 13.91 -5.27 -0.30
C ALA A 86 12.68 -4.36 -0.16
N THR A 87 12.16 -4.22 1.06
CA THR A 87 10.98 -3.40 1.36
C THR A 87 11.15 -2.64 2.67
N THR A 88 10.49 -1.49 2.78
CA THR A 88 10.36 -0.75 4.06
C THR A 88 9.16 -1.20 4.87
N ARG A 89 8.30 -2.06 4.31
CA ARG A 89 7.06 -2.55 4.92
C ARG A 89 7.02 -4.07 4.93
N VAL A 90 7.85 -4.70 5.75
CA VAL A 90 7.95 -6.17 5.80
C VAL A 90 6.61 -6.80 6.23
N GLU A 91 5.78 -6.08 6.97
CA GLU A 91 4.45 -6.54 7.37
C GLU A 91 3.49 -6.73 6.19
N THR A 92 3.75 -6.10 5.02
CA THR A 92 2.91 -6.28 3.83
C THR A 92 3.28 -7.51 3.01
N MET A 93 4.39 -8.19 3.34
CA MET A 93 4.87 -9.41 2.65
C MET A 93 3.76 -10.47 2.48
N LEU A 94 2.90 -10.63 3.48
CA LEU A 94 1.81 -11.62 3.47
C LEU A 94 0.66 -11.26 2.52
N GLY A 95 0.62 -10.01 2.06
CA GLY A 95 -0.32 -9.52 1.06
C GLY A 95 0.29 -9.45 -0.34
N ASP A 96 1.55 -9.85 -0.51
CA ASP A 96 2.18 -9.88 -1.82
C ASP A 96 1.49 -10.91 -2.72
N THR A 97 1.41 -10.60 -4.01
CA THR A 97 0.80 -11.48 -5.03
C THR A 97 1.72 -11.75 -6.22
N ALA A 98 2.71 -10.89 -6.42
CA ALA A 98 3.71 -10.99 -7.47
C ALA A 98 4.94 -10.15 -7.11
N ILE A 99 6.07 -10.45 -7.77
CA ILE A 99 7.28 -9.62 -7.74
C ILE A 99 7.44 -8.98 -9.10
N ALA A 100 7.63 -7.65 -9.12
CA ALA A 100 7.90 -6.93 -10.35
C ALA A 100 9.41 -6.89 -10.62
N ILE A 101 9.82 -7.34 -11.80
CA ILE A 101 11.21 -7.31 -12.27
C ILE A 101 11.32 -6.27 -13.38
N HIS A 102 12.36 -5.45 -13.35
CA HIS A 102 12.62 -4.49 -14.41
C HIS A 102 12.99 -5.23 -15.71
N PRO A 103 12.38 -4.93 -16.87
CA PRO A 103 12.56 -5.73 -18.09
C PRO A 103 14.00 -5.75 -18.64
N ASN A 104 14.81 -4.74 -18.31
CA ASN A 104 16.23 -4.67 -18.72
C ASN A 104 17.20 -5.22 -17.66
N ASP A 105 16.70 -5.77 -16.56
CA ASP A 105 17.56 -6.41 -15.56
C ASP A 105 17.99 -7.80 -16.07
N GLN A 106 19.23 -7.90 -16.53
CA GLN A 106 19.78 -9.13 -17.10
C GLN A 106 20.03 -10.21 -16.03
N ASP A 107 20.27 -9.80 -14.78
CA ASP A 107 20.62 -10.72 -13.70
C ASP A 107 19.39 -11.49 -13.20
N THR A 108 18.19 -10.90 -13.35
CA THR A 108 16.92 -11.49 -12.89
C THR A 108 15.95 -11.85 -14.03
N ALA A 109 16.31 -11.57 -15.29
CA ALA A 109 15.48 -11.85 -16.46
C ALA A 109 14.98 -13.30 -16.53
N MET A 110 15.81 -14.27 -16.11
CA MET A 110 15.49 -15.70 -16.11
C MET A 110 14.33 -16.07 -15.18
N PHE A 111 13.97 -15.19 -14.24
CA PHE A 111 12.89 -15.44 -13.27
C PHE A 111 11.51 -15.00 -13.76
N THR A 112 11.45 -14.31 -14.92
CA THR A 112 10.19 -13.77 -15.46
C THR A 112 9.22 -14.89 -15.81
N GLY A 113 8.01 -14.85 -15.25
CA GLY A 113 6.94 -15.83 -15.50
C GLY A 113 7.01 -17.08 -14.63
N ASN A 114 7.97 -17.17 -13.70
CA ASN A 114 8.04 -18.28 -12.75
C ASN A 114 7.09 -18.07 -11.56
N LEU A 115 6.60 -19.20 -11.04
CA LEU A 115 5.84 -19.25 -9.79
C LEU A 115 6.79 -19.15 -8.58
N LEU A 116 6.31 -18.46 -7.56
CA LEU A 116 7.00 -18.21 -6.30
C LEU A 116 6.11 -18.67 -5.16
N PHE A 117 6.71 -19.18 -4.09
CA PHE A 117 5.97 -19.47 -2.87
C PHE A 117 5.87 -18.22 -2.00
N ILE A 118 4.65 -17.74 -1.80
CA ILE A 118 4.34 -16.68 -0.84
C ILE A 118 3.88 -17.32 0.46
N LEU A 119 4.45 -16.89 1.58
CA LEU A 119 4.04 -17.34 2.91
C LEU A 119 2.59 -16.90 3.15
N SER A 120 1.64 -17.84 3.08
CA SER A 120 0.24 -17.59 3.41
C SER A 120 0.01 -17.81 4.90
N MET A 121 -0.74 -16.89 5.54
CA MET A 121 -1.17 -17.02 6.94
C MET A 121 -2.18 -18.17 7.17
N GLU A 122 -2.63 -18.86 6.12
CA GLU A 122 -3.53 -20.01 6.24
C GLU A 122 -2.79 -21.36 6.38
N GLY A 123 -1.46 -21.37 6.42
CA GLY A 123 -0.66 -22.58 6.59
C GLY A 123 -0.18 -22.77 8.03
N ASN A 124 -0.53 -23.89 8.66
CA ASN A 124 0.09 -24.36 9.89
C ASN A 124 1.62 -24.20 9.84
N PHE A 125 2.17 -23.43 10.78
CA PHE A 125 3.57 -23.52 11.14
C PHE A 125 3.81 -24.93 11.70
N LEU A 126 4.38 -25.81 10.88
CA LEU A 126 4.99 -27.09 11.30
C LEU A 126 6.50 -27.00 11.06
#